data_AF-A0A2T1G0M5-F1
#
_entry.id   AF-A0A2T1G0M5-F1
#
_cell.length_a   1.000
_cell.length_b   1.000
_cell.length_c   1.000
_cell.angle_alpha   90.00
_cell.angle_beta   90.00
_cell.angle_gamma   90.00
#
_symmetry.space_group_name_H-M   'P 1'
#
loop_
_entity.id
_entity.type
_entity.pdbx_description
1 polymer ?
#
loop_
_entity_poly.entity_id
_entity_poly.type
_entity_poly.pdbx_seq_one_letter_code
_entity_poly.pdbx_strand_id
1 'polypeptide(L)'
;MPKSLPYHDFLMARLKDPCFAAVYLETHFELDEGEEPDEALIRLALGDVAEALGKPKMTPEEYELHLKKLDELLSQQGSDTIYNLGTWLNALGLKLTVAVCTDAVCTDTEDHTINAEARSQLTV
;
A
#
# COMPACT_ATOMS: atom_id res chain seq x y z
N MET A 1 -14.61 35.26 4.90
CA MET A 1 -13.83 34.03 5.20
C MET A 1 -13.67 33.25 3.90
N PRO A 2 -12.50 32.66 3.59
CA PRO A 2 -12.35 31.81 2.41
C PRO A 2 -13.33 30.63 2.50
N LYS A 3 -13.93 30.24 1.37
CA LYS A 3 -14.94 29.17 1.32
C LYS A 3 -14.33 27.76 1.32
N SER A 4 -13.02 27.65 1.17
CA SER A 4 -12.28 26.40 1.12
C SER A 4 -10.90 26.56 1.75
N LEU A 5 -10.35 25.44 2.25
CA LEU A 5 -8.93 25.34 2.58
C LEU A 5 -8.12 25.18 1.28
N PRO A 6 -6.85 25.61 1.26
CA PRO A 6 -5.90 25.19 0.23
C PRO A 6 -5.85 23.65 0.18
N TYR A 7 -5.78 23.10 -1.04
CA TYR A 7 -5.82 21.65 -1.24
C TYR A 7 -4.72 20.92 -0.48
N HIS A 8 -3.48 21.43 -0.51
CA HIS A 8 -2.34 20.84 0.17
C HIS A 8 -2.56 20.73 1.68
N ASP A 9 -2.97 21.81 2.33
CA ASP A 9 -3.22 21.83 3.78
C ASP A 9 -4.33 20.84 4.17
N PHE A 10 -5.37 20.75 3.35
CA PHE A 10 -6.43 19.77 3.52
C PHE A 10 -5.89 18.33 3.38
N LEU A 11 -5.10 18.05 2.34
CA LEU A 11 -4.52 16.73 2.09
C LEU A 11 -3.60 16.30 3.24
N MET A 12 -2.67 17.18 3.66
CA MET A 12 -1.75 16.93 4.77
C MET A 12 -2.50 16.65 6.08
N ALA A 13 -3.64 17.31 6.32
CA ALA A 13 -4.46 17.03 7.49
C ALA A 13 -5.09 15.62 7.45
N ARG A 14 -5.44 15.12 6.26
CA ARG A 14 -6.04 13.79 6.07
C ARG A 14 -5.00 12.68 6.14
N LEU A 15 -3.85 12.88 5.50
CA LEU A 15 -2.74 11.90 5.43
C LEU A 15 -2.04 11.66 6.78
N LYS A 16 -2.32 12.45 7.82
CA LYS A 16 -1.88 12.16 9.18
C LYS A 16 -2.49 10.88 9.76
N ASP A 17 -3.63 10.45 9.24
CA ASP A 17 -4.20 9.14 9.54
C ASP A 17 -3.48 8.07 8.68
N PRO A 18 -2.72 7.13 9.28
CA PRO A 18 -2.02 6.09 8.54
C PRO A 18 -2.94 5.21 7.71
N CYS A 19 -4.19 5.00 8.14
CA CYS A 19 -5.17 4.24 7.36
C CYS A 19 -5.54 4.98 6.06
N PHE A 20 -5.79 6.28 6.15
CA PHE A 20 -6.06 7.11 4.99
C PHE A 20 -4.83 7.21 4.07
N ALA A 21 -3.63 7.33 4.63
CA ALA A 21 -2.38 7.35 3.85
C ALA A 21 -2.12 6.03 3.10
N ALA A 22 -2.46 4.88 3.70
CA ALA A 22 -2.35 3.59 3.03
C ALA A 22 -3.27 3.50 1.82
N VAL A 23 -4.55 3.85 1.98
CA VAL A 23 -5.53 3.88 0.88
C VAL A 23 -5.11 4.89 -0.19
N TYR A 24 -4.59 6.05 0.20
CA TYR A 24 -4.07 7.04 -0.74
C TYR A 24 -2.97 6.48 -1.64
N LEU A 25 -1.97 5.79 -1.06
CA LEU A 25 -0.91 5.15 -1.84
C LEU A 25 -1.45 4.02 -2.72
N GLU A 26 -2.35 3.20 -2.19
CA GLU A 26 -3.01 2.12 -2.94
C GLU A 26 -3.68 2.66 -4.21
N THR A 27 -4.48 3.72 -4.09
CA THR A 27 -5.14 4.36 -5.24
C THR A 27 -4.15 4.95 -6.26
N HIS A 28 -2.97 5.39 -5.83
CA HIS A 28 -1.94 5.92 -6.74
C HIS A 28 -1.08 4.82 -7.38
N PHE A 29 -1.10 3.60 -6.84
CA PHE A 29 -0.40 2.43 -7.39
C PHE A 29 -1.30 1.54 -8.25
N GLU A 30 -2.61 1.73 -8.16
CA GLU A 30 -3.60 1.06 -8.98
C GLU A 30 -3.43 1.47 -10.45
N LEU A 31 -3.55 0.48 -11.35
CA LEU A 31 -3.44 0.67 -12.79
C LEU A 31 -4.69 0.08 -13.44
N ASP A 32 -5.36 0.87 -14.26
CA ASP A 32 -6.49 0.37 -15.06
C ASP A 32 -6.00 -0.40 -16.30
N GLU A 33 -6.93 -1.09 -16.95
CA GLU A 33 -6.64 -1.85 -18.17
C GLU A 33 -6.04 -0.94 -19.26
N GLY A 34 -4.76 -1.20 -19.59
CA GLY A 34 -4.04 -0.46 -20.63
C GLY A 34 -3.33 0.80 -20.15
N GLU A 35 -3.33 1.07 -18.84
CA GLU A 35 -2.51 2.12 -18.24
C GLU A 35 -1.08 1.65 -17.97
N GLU A 36 -0.13 2.57 -18.10
CA GLU A 36 1.24 2.38 -17.69
C GLU A 36 1.49 3.09 -16.35
N PRO A 37 2.41 2.58 -15.51
CA PRO A 37 2.79 3.27 -14.29
C PRO A 37 3.32 4.68 -14.55
N ASP A 38 2.76 5.68 -13.88
CA ASP A 38 3.28 7.04 -13.90
C ASP A 38 4.26 7.26 -12.74
N GLU A 39 5.55 7.27 -13.07
CA GLU A 39 6.63 7.48 -12.10
C GLU A 39 6.49 8.82 -11.34
N ALA A 40 6.02 9.87 -12.01
CA ALA A 40 5.84 11.19 -11.39
C ALA A 40 4.68 11.17 -10.39
N LEU A 41 3.59 10.46 -10.72
CA LEU A 41 2.46 10.27 -9.82
C LEU A 41 2.85 9.47 -8.57
N ILE A 42 3.58 8.37 -8.74
CA ILE A 42 4.10 7.53 -7.65
C ILE A 42 5.02 8.34 -6.74
N ARG A 43 5.94 9.12 -7.32
CA ARG A 43 6.86 9.98 -6.57
C ARG A 43 6.12 11.05 -5.78
N LEU A 44 5.10 11.67 -6.38
CA LEU A 44 4.25 12.66 -5.70
C LEU A 44 3.56 12.03 -4.48
N ALA A 45 2.89 10.90 -4.68
CA ALA A 45 2.11 10.25 -3.62
C ALA A 45 2.98 9.81 -2.43
N LEU A 46 4.14 9.22 -2.71
CA LEU A 46 5.11 8.86 -1.67
C LEU A 46 5.65 10.10 -0.94
N GLY A 47 5.89 11.20 -1.65
CA GLY A 47 6.31 12.47 -1.07
C GLY A 47 5.27 13.07 -0.13
N ASP A 48 3.99 13.09 -0.53
CA ASP A 48 2.87 13.58 0.27
C ASP A 48 2.73 12.80 1.59
N VAL A 49 2.84 11.47 1.52
CA VAL A 49 2.77 10.60 2.69
C VAL A 49 3.99 10.77 3.60
N ALA A 50 5.18 10.91 3.02
CA ALA A 50 6.39 11.20 3.78
C ALA A 50 6.23 12.53 4.54
N GLU A 51 5.72 13.57 3.88
CA GLU A 51 5.49 14.86 4.51
C GLU A 51 4.51 14.76 5.69
N ALA A 52 3.37 14.10 5.47
CA ALA A 52 2.30 14.04 6.46
C ALA A 52 2.63 13.15 7.67
N LEU A 53 3.22 11.97 7.43
CA LEU A 53 3.51 10.98 8.47
C LEU A 53 4.92 11.10 9.07
N GLY A 54 5.88 11.62 8.31
CA GLY A 54 7.28 11.72 8.72
C GLY A 54 7.54 12.90 9.65
N LYS A 55 7.11 14.12 9.27
CA LYS A 55 7.35 15.34 10.07
C LYS A 55 6.89 15.24 11.53
N PRO A 56 5.75 14.60 11.88
CA PRO A 56 5.34 14.47 13.27
C PRO A 56 6.11 13.40 14.07
N LYS A 57 6.81 12.47 13.40
CA LYS A 57 7.42 11.28 14.01
C LYS A 57 8.95 11.32 14.06
N MET A 58 9.58 12.15 13.24
CA MET A 58 11.03 12.19 13.03
C MET A 58 11.61 13.54 13.43
N THR A 59 12.88 13.58 13.84
CA THR A 59 13.61 14.85 13.90
C THR A 59 13.80 15.44 12.50
N PRO A 60 14.11 16.74 12.35
CA PRO A 60 14.40 17.33 11.04
C PRO A 60 15.49 16.59 10.27
N GLU A 61 16.54 16.13 10.96
CA GLU A 61 17.66 15.40 10.37
C GLU A 61 17.25 13.99 9.91
N GLU A 62 16.47 13.29 10.74
CA GLU A 62 15.91 11.97 10.39
C GLU A 62 14.96 12.09 9.19
N TYR A 63 14.14 13.13 9.17
CA TYR A 63 13.22 13.41 8.07
C TYR A 63 13.96 13.71 6.77
N GLU A 64 15.00 14.54 6.80
CA GLU A 64 15.83 14.82 5.62
C GLU A 64 16.52 13.55 5.11
N LEU A 65 17.05 12.72 6.01
CA LEU A 65 17.63 11.43 5.65
C LEU A 65 16.57 10.49 5.04
N HIS A 66 15.34 10.52 5.56
CA HIS A 66 14.23 9.72 5.05
C HIS A 66 13.82 10.13 3.63
N LEU A 67 13.83 11.43 3.32
CA LEU A 67 13.60 11.94 1.96
C LEU A 67 14.73 11.57 1.00
N LYS A 68 16.00 11.68 1.43
CA LYS A 68 17.14 11.24 0.60
C LYS A 68 17.05 9.75 0.25
N LYS A 69 16.65 8.91 1.22
CA LYS A 69 16.40 7.49 0.99
C LYS A 69 15.27 7.24 -0.01
N LEU A 70 14.22 8.06 0.01
CA LEU A 70 13.14 7.99 -1.00
C LEU A 70 13.69 8.32 -2.39
N ASP A 71 14.49 9.37 -2.53
CA ASP A 71 15.10 9.74 -3.80
C ASP A 71 16.03 8.65 -4.34
N GLU A 72 16.88 8.09 -3.48
CA GLU A 72 17.74 6.95 -3.82
C GLU A 72 16.91 5.74 -4.25
N LEU A 73 15.87 5.38 -3.50
CA LEU A 73 14.98 4.27 -3.80
C LEU A 73 14.32 4.40 -5.18
N LEU A 74 13.77 5.58 -5.47
CA LEU A 74 13.09 5.86 -6.73
C LEU A 74 14.06 5.93 -7.93
N SER A 75 15.38 5.94 -7.69
CA SER A 75 16.41 5.86 -8.74
C SER A 75 16.93 4.43 -8.98
N GLN A 76 16.64 3.50 -8.07
CA GLN A 76 17.11 2.11 -8.12
C GLN A 76 16.17 1.22 -8.94
N GLN A 77 16.70 0.14 -9.51
CA GLN A 77 15.93 -0.86 -10.24
C GLN A 77 16.17 -2.26 -9.66
N GLY A 78 15.19 -3.15 -9.82
CA GLY A 78 15.28 -4.56 -9.42
C GLY A 78 14.76 -4.85 -8.02
N SER A 79 15.17 -5.99 -7.46
CA SER A 79 14.61 -6.55 -6.22
C SER A 79 14.96 -5.73 -4.97
N ASP A 80 16.13 -5.10 -4.95
CA ASP A 80 16.60 -4.31 -3.79
C ASP A 80 15.69 -3.11 -3.54
N THR A 81 15.11 -2.53 -4.61
CA THR A 81 14.13 -1.45 -4.53
C THR A 81 12.91 -1.86 -3.71
N ILE A 82 12.42 -3.10 -3.85
CA ILE A 82 11.23 -3.60 -3.13
C ILE A 82 11.52 -3.74 -1.63
N TYR A 83 12.68 -4.30 -1.27
CA TYR A 83 13.09 -4.43 0.13
C TYR A 83 13.28 -3.06 0.79
N ASN A 84 13.93 -2.14 0.08
CA ASN A 84 14.13 -0.77 0.54
C ASN A 84 12.79 -0.04 0.68
N LEU A 85 11.81 -0.29 -0.20
CA LEU A 85 10.47 0.31 -0.12
C LEU A 85 9.72 -0.15 1.12
N GLY A 86 9.73 -1.46 1.38
CA GLY A 86 9.14 -2.01 2.61
C GLY A 86 9.76 -1.41 3.87
N THR A 87 11.08 -1.28 3.90
CA THR A 87 11.82 -0.66 5.03
C THR A 87 11.47 0.81 5.19
N TRP A 88 11.38 1.54 4.07
CA TRP A 88 11.03 2.95 4.04
C TRP A 88 9.60 3.19 4.56
N LEU A 89 8.62 2.44 4.06
CA LEU A 89 7.23 2.50 4.51
C LEU A 89 7.08 2.19 6.02
N ASN A 90 7.86 1.24 6.53
CA ASN A 90 7.82 0.85 7.96
C ASN A 90 8.21 2.02 8.89
N ALA A 91 9.16 2.87 8.48
CA ALA A 91 9.54 4.04 9.27
C ALA A 91 8.38 5.05 9.42
N LEU A 92 7.41 5.03 8.49
CA LEU A 92 6.20 5.86 8.55
C LEU A 92 5.03 5.16 9.28
N GLY A 93 5.21 3.90 9.69
CA GLY A 93 4.17 3.06 10.29
C GLY A 93 3.27 2.36 9.27
N LEU A 94 3.72 2.23 8.02
CA LEU A 94 3.05 1.51 6.95
C LEU A 94 3.78 0.19 6.66
N LYS A 95 3.16 -0.73 5.94
CA LYS A 95 3.80 -1.98 5.50
C LYS A 95 3.47 -2.25 4.04
N LEU A 96 4.41 -2.88 3.33
CA LEU A 96 4.18 -3.39 1.99
C LEU A 96 3.46 -4.74 2.08
N THR A 97 2.38 -4.91 1.33
CA THR A 97 1.58 -6.14 1.27
C THR A 97 1.27 -6.52 -0.17
N VAL A 98 0.90 -7.78 -0.38
CA VAL A 98 0.45 -8.30 -1.67
C VAL A 98 -1.05 -8.56 -1.59
N ALA A 99 -1.80 -8.10 -2.59
CA ALA A 99 -3.22 -8.35 -2.76
C ALA A 99 -3.47 -9.05 -4.12
N VAL A 100 -4.63 -9.70 -4.25
CA VAL A 100 -5.05 -10.30 -5.53
C VAL A 100 -5.42 -9.18 -6.49
N CYS A 101 -4.98 -9.27 -7.74
CA CYS A 101 -5.17 -8.25 -8.80
C CYS A 101 -6.61 -8.23 -9.37
N THR A 102 -7.53 -9.03 -8.84
CA THR A 102 -8.87 -9.21 -9.41
C THR A 102 -9.94 -9.06 -8.34
N ASP A 103 -11.14 -8.65 -8.77
CA ASP A 103 -12.41 -8.84 -8.03
C ASP A 103 -12.74 -10.33 -7.77
N ALA A 104 -11.85 -11.27 -8.11
CA ALA A 104 -12.07 -12.67 -7.87
C ALA A 104 -12.02 -12.93 -6.36
N VAL A 105 -13.20 -13.19 -5.81
CA VAL A 105 -13.37 -13.80 -4.50
C VAL A 105 -12.45 -15.02 -4.44
N CYS A 106 -11.49 -15.00 -3.51
CA CYS A 106 -10.80 -16.21 -3.08
C CYS A 106 -11.86 -17.12 -2.45
N THR A 107 -12.46 -18.01 -3.24
CA THR A 107 -13.36 -19.03 -2.72
C THR A 107 -12.51 -20.09 -2.03
N ASP A 108 -12.09 -19.81 -0.81
CA ASP A 108 -11.67 -20.86 0.11
C ASP A 108 -12.95 -21.55 0.59
N THR A 109 -13.42 -22.52 -0.18
CA THR A 109 -14.26 -23.59 0.35
C THR A 109 -13.60 -24.89 -0.04
N GLU A 110 -12.67 -25.32 0.81
CA GLU A 110 -12.33 -26.72 0.93
C GLU A 110 -13.62 -27.48 1.26
N ASP A 111 -14.25 -28.09 0.25
CA ASP A 111 -15.31 -29.08 0.45
C ASP A 111 -14.67 -30.36 1.00
N HIS A 112 -14.25 -30.30 2.26
CA HIS A 112 -13.97 -31.48 3.06
C HIS A 112 -15.29 -32.02 3.63
N THR A 113 -16.10 -32.65 2.78
CA THR A 113 -17.16 -33.55 3.25
C THR A 113 -16.52 -34.85 3.75
N ILE A 114 -16.08 -34.81 5.01
CA ILE A 114 -15.91 -35.99 5.86
C ILE A 114 -17.24 -36.12 6.62
N ASN A 115 -18.08 -37.10 6.30
CA ASN A 115 -18.52 -38.14 7.25
C ASN A 115 -19.53 -39.11 6.62
N ALA A 116 -19.40 -40.33 7.09
CA ALA A 116 -20.02 -41.58 6.70
C ALA A 116 -21.53 -41.68 6.99
N GLU A 117 -22.20 -42.46 6.15
CA GLU A 117 -23.26 -43.43 6.46
C GLU A 117 -23.58 -44.17 5.16
N ALA A 118 -23.91 -45.45 5.06
CA ALA A 118 -23.77 -46.63 5.89
C ALA A 118 -24.35 -47.76 5.02
N ARG A 119 -23.67 -48.91 5.00
CA ARG A 119 -24.30 -50.24 4.94
C ARG A 119 -25.04 -50.68 3.67
N SER A 120 -24.31 -51.54 2.96
CA SER A 120 -24.71 -52.92 2.63
C SER A 120 -25.52 -53.16 1.37
N GLN A 121 -25.15 -54.28 0.74
CA GLN A 121 -25.88 -55.10 -0.23
C GLN A 121 -25.81 -54.56 -1.67
N LEU A 122 -25.47 -55.34 -2.69
CA LEU A 122 -25.56 -56.79 -2.82
C LEU A 122 -24.64 -57.27 -3.96
N THR A 123 -24.01 -58.41 -3.72
CA THR A 123 -23.39 -59.33 -4.67
C THR A 123 -24.37 -59.72 -5.80
N VAL A 124 -23.92 -59.74 -7.05
CA VAL A 124 -23.77 -60.92 -7.96
C VAL A 124 -23.06 -60.42 -9.23
#